data_AF-A0A849PRF8-F1
#
_entry.id   AF-A0A849PRF8-F1
#
_cell.length_a   1.000
_cell.length_b   1.000
_cell.length_c   1.000
_cell.angle_alpha   90.00
_cell.angle_beta   90.00
_cell.angle_gamma   90.00
#
_symmetry.space_group_name_H-M   'P 1'
#
loop_
_entity.id
_entity.type
_entity.pdbx_description
1 polymer ?
#
loop_
_entity_poly.entity_id
_entity_poly.type
_entity_poly.pdbx_seq_one_letter_code
_entity_poly.pdbx_strand_id
1 'polypeptide(L)' 'MDYDIVVVGAGPAGDLAAKYAAKNGAKTLIIEERASIGSPVQCTGLLSTRAIRECEVVPDSGFHPT' A
#
# COMPACT_ATOMS: atom_id res chain seq x y z
N MET A 1 -5.82 15.20 18.73
CA MET A 1 -6.35 14.55 17.51
C MET A 1 -6.01 13.09 17.71
N ASP A 2 -7.01 12.28 18.02
CA ASP A 2 -6.77 10.93 18.54
C ASP A 2 -6.99 9.90 17.43
N TYR A 3 -6.10 8.92 17.31
CA TYR A 3 -6.18 7.81 16.37
C TYR A 3 -5.95 6.51 17.14
N ASP A 4 -6.64 5.45 16.74
CA ASP A 4 -6.45 4.12 17.33
C ASP A 4 -5.18 3.45 16.77
N ILE A 5 -4.89 3.70 15.48
CA ILE A 5 -3.74 3.15 14.77
C ILE A 5 -3.09 4.26 13.93
N VAL A 6 -1.77 4.37 14.03
CA VAL A 6 -0.94 5.20 13.14
C VAL A 6 0.03 4.28 12.39
N VAL A 7 -0.05 4.29 11.07
CA VAL A 7 0.84 3.55 10.17
C VAL A 7 1.89 4.51 9.61
N VAL A 8 3.17 4.14 9.72
CA VAL A 8 4.30 4.93 9.22
C VAL A 8 4.85 4.27 7.97
N GLY A 9 4.73 4.97 6.84
CA GLY A 9 5.09 4.53 5.49
C GLY A 9 3.89 4.11 4.65
N ALA A 10 3.68 4.75 3.50
CA ALA A 10 2.60 4.45 2.54
C ALA A 10 3.06 3.57 1.37
N GLY A 11 4.00 2.66 1.64
CA GLY A 11 4.35 1.57 0.72
C GLY A 11 3.32 0.44 0.72
N PRO A 12 3.49 -0.61 -0.10
CA PRO A 12 2.51 -1.70 -0.25
C PRO A 12 2.06 -2.34 1.07
N ALA A 13 2.99 -2.58 2.00
CA ALA A 13 2.69 -3.17 3.30
C ALA A 13 1.91 -2.21 4.20
N GLY A 14 2.32 -0.94 4.27
CA GLY A 14 1.69 0.06 5.13
C GLY A 14 0.29 0.42 4.65
N ASP A 15 0.10 0.56 3.34
CA ASP A 15 -1.19 0.88 2.76
C ASP A 15 -2.22 -0.24 2.98
N LEU A 16 -1.81 -1.51 2.80
CA LEU A 16 -2.67 -2.65 3.14
C LEU A 16 -2.98 -2.71 4.65
N ALA A 17 -1.98 -2.50 5.51
CA ALA A 17 -2.19 -2.49 6.95
C ALA A 17 -3.19 -1.40 7.37
N ALA A 18 -3.02 -0.17 6.86
CA ALA A 18 -3.91 0.95 7.12
C ALA A 18 -5.33 0.70 6.59
N LYS A 19 -5.44 0.16 5.36
CA LYS A 19 -6.73 -0.23 4.76
C LYS A 19 -7.47 -1.22 5.63
N TYR A 20 -6.82 -2.29 6.08
CA TYR A 20 -7.46 -3.31 6.90
C TYR A 20 -7.77 -2.81 8.32
N ALA A 21 -6.91 -1.99 8.93
CA ALA A 21 -7.21 -1.32 10.20
C ALA A 21 -8.50 -0.47 10.09
N ALA A 22 -8.58 0.38 9.07
CA ALA A 22 -9.75 1.22 8.82
C ALA A 22 -11.02 0.39 8.52
N LYS A 23 -10.91 -0.67 7.71
CA LYS A 23 -12.05 -1.58 7.42
C LYS A 23 -12.57 -2.30 8.67
N ASN A 24 -11.75 -2.48 9.70
CA ASN A 24 -12.14 -3.07 10.99
C ASN A 24 -12.60 -2.02 12.01
N GLY A 25 -12.81 -0.77 11.59
CA GLY A 25 -13.40 0.29 12.41
C GLY A 25 -12.41 1.13 13.22
N ALA A 26 -11.11 0.90 13.09
CA ALA A 26 -10.09 1.71 13.76
C ALA A 26 -9.98 3.09 13.09
N LYS A 27 -9.98 4.15 13.89
CA LYS A 27 -9.62 5.49 13.42
C LYS A 27 -8.14 5.51 13.08
N THR A 28 -7.85 5.38 11.79
CA THR A 28 -6.50 5.09 11.28
C THR A 28 -5.89 6.31 10.60
N LEU A 29 -4.62 6.60 10.89
CA LEU A 29 -3.78 7.56 10.18
C LEU A 29 -2.66 6.81 9.46
N ILE A 30 -2.37 7.16 8.22
CA ILE A 30 -1.14 6.76 7.53
C ILE A 30 -0.32 8.01 7.22
N ILE A 31 0.99 7.94 7.45
CA ILE A 31 1.93 9.02 7.13
C ILE A 31 3.04 8.50 6.22
N GLU A 32 3.51 9.38 5.32
CA GLU A 32 4.55 9.08 4.34
C GLU A 32 5.58 10.20 4.37
N GLU A 33 6.88 9.87 4.27
CA GLU A 33 7.95 10.88 4.27
C GLU A 33 7.91 11.72 2.99
N ARG A 34 7.47 11.12 1.87
CA ARG A 34 7.45 11.74 0.55
C ARG A 34 6.19 12.54 0.34
N ALA A 35 6.35 13.65 -0.39
CA ALA A 35 5.21 14.48 -0.81
C ALA A 35 4.26 13.76 -1.77
N SER A 36 4.71 12.69 -2.43
CA SER A 36 3.92 11.89 -3.36
C SER A 36 4.09 10.41 -3.04
N ILE A 37 2.97 9.73 -2.79
CA ILE A 37 2.95 8.30 -2.51
C ILE A 37 3.37 7.53 -3.77
N GLY A 38 4.30 6.58 -3.61
CA GLY A 38 4.80 5.76 -4.71
C GLY A 38 5.75 6.46 -5.69
N SER A 39 6.09 7.74 -5.45
CA SER A 39 7.00 8.51 -6.33
C SER A 39 8.13 9.18 -5.54
N PRO A 40 9.39 9.14 -6.04
CA PRO A 40 9.84 8.41 -7.22
C PRO A 40 9.78 6.89 -7.00
N VAL A 41 9.69 6.13 -8.09
CA VAL A 41 9.76 4.67 -8.02
C VAL A 41 11.17 4.25 -7.61
N GLN A 42 11.28 3.52 -6.50
CA GLN A 42 12.55 3.02 -5.96
C GLN A 42 12.63 1.48 -5.97
N CYS A 43 11.81 0.84 -6.80
CA CYS A 43 11.75 -0.61 -6.97
C CYS A 43 11.76 -0.96 -8.44
N THR A 44 12.33 -2.11 -8.81
CA THR A 44 12.29 -2.64 -10.19
C THR A 44 10.87 -3.02 -10.62
N GLY A 45 9.93 -3.16 -9.68
CA GLY A 45 8.53 -3.49 -9.99
C GLY A 45 8.27 -4.97 -10.30
N LEU A 46 9.22 -5.85 -9.99
CA LEU A 46 9.07 -7.29 -10.19
C LEU A 46 8.25 -7.91 -9.05
N LEU A 47 7.03 -8.31 -9.36
CA LEU A 47 6.10 -8.95 -8.43
C LEU A 47 5.54 -10.23 -9.06
N SER A 48 5.34 -11.25 -8.23
CA SER A 48 4.63 -12.45 -8.67
C SER A 48 3.14 -12.16 -8.90
N THR A 49 2.50 -12.90 -9.80
CA THR A 49 1.04 -12.86 -9.99
C THR A 49 0.28 -13.17 -8.69
N ARG A 50 0.90 -13.93 -7.78
CA ARG A 50 0.38 -14.18 -6.45
C ARG A 50 0.39 -12.92 -5.59
N ALA A 51 1.52 -12.22 -5.53
CA ALA A 51 1.65 -10.98 -4.75
C ALA A 51 0.67 -9.90 -5.23
N ILE A 52 0.47 -9.75 -6.54
CA ILE A 52 -0.51 -8.80 -7.08
C ILE A 52 -1.94 -9.10 -6.58
N ARG A 53 -2.33 -10.39 -6.57
CA ARG A 53 -3.63 -10.82 -6.02
C ARG A 53 -3.75 -10.61 -4.51
N GLU A 54 -2.72 -10.99 -3.76
CA GLU A 54 -2.71 -10.85 -2.28
C GLU A 54 -2.77 -9.38 -1.86
N CYS A 55 -2.16 -8.48 -2.64
CA CYS A 55 -2.23 -7.04 -2.43
C CYS A 55 -3.55 -6.40 -2.92
N GLU A 56 -4.50 -7.19 -3.44
CA GLU A 56 -5.76 -6.70 -4.01
C GLU A 56 -5.57 -5.67 -5.15
N VAL A 57 -4.48 -5.80 -5.90
CA VAL A 57 -4.19 -4.93 -7.04
C VAL A 57 -4.72 -5.59 -8.30
N VAL A 58 -5.48 -4.83 -9.09
CA VAL A 58 -5.93 -5.28 -10.42
C VAL A 58 -4.82 -4.93 -11.42
N PRO A 59 -4.25 -5.90 -12.15
CA PRO A 59 -3.26 -5.61 -13.17
C PRO A 59 -3.86 -4.77 -14.30
N ASP A 60 -3.13 -3.74 -14.73
CA ASP A 60 -3.47 -2.94 -15.91
C ASP A 60 -2.67 -3.41 -17.15
N SER A 61 -2.74 -2.65 -18.25
CA SER A 61 -2.03 -2.96 -19.49
C SER A 61 -0.49 -2.89 -19.37
N GLY A 62 0.05 -2.35 -18.27
CA GLY A 62 1.48 -2.33 -17.96
C GLY A 62 1.97 -3.55 -17.21
N PHE A 63 1.09 -4.46 -16.78
CA PHE A 63 1.48 -5.71 -16.13
C PHE A 63 1.89 -6.75 -17.17
N HIS A 64 3.16 -7.18 -17.08
CA HIS A 64 3.73 -8.18 -17.99
C HIS A 64 4.02 -9.46 -17.18
N PRO A 65 3.09 -10.43 -17.15
CA PRO A 65 3.34 -11.71 -16.50
C PRO A 65 4.46 -12.45 -17.24
N THR A 66 5.51 -12.82 -16.50
CA THR A 66 6.55 -13.75 -16.96
C THR A 66 6.10 -15.20 -16.82
#